data_AF-A0A359IDW1-F1
#
_entry.id   AF-A0A359IDW1-F1
#
_cell.length_a   1.000
_cell.length_b   1.000
_cell.length_c   1.000
_cell.angle_alpha   90.00
_cell.angle_beta   90.00
_cell.angle_gamma   90.00
#
_symmetry.space_group_name_H-M   'P 1'
#
loop_
_entity.id
_entity.type
_entity.pdbx_description
1 polymer ?
#
loop_
_entity_poly.entity_id
_entity_poly.type
_entity_poly.pdbx_seq_one_letter_code
_entity_poly.pdbx_strand_id
1 'polypeptide(L)'
;MNLNGLDIAVIVVFFAVIFGIAIYYSRKAGENTGEFFLSGRNLPWYLAGTAMVATTFAADTPLAVTELVARNGIAGNWLWWNMAIGGMLTVFFYARLWRRSGMMTDVEFVEMRYSGKAAAFLRGFRALYLGLFMNIIVLGWVHLAMEKIFLVTLPGMNAFLLVTIAAMIIAVYASASGLLGTARTDSFQFVFAMVGCIVLAVLVVRLPLVGGMSGLKEKLAPQVMSFVPKIGNSGVLDGVTGGVLSLSVGAFIAHIGLQWWSSWYPGADPGGGGYVAQRMMSAKDEKHSLFA
;
A
#
# COMPACT_ATOMS: atom_id res chain seq x y z
N MET A 1 -7.62 1.06 -28.34
CA MET A 1 -6.18 1.40 -28.41
C MET A 1 -5.45 0.10 -28.71
N ASN A 2 -4.64 0.03 -29.75
CA ASN A 2 -3.89 -1.21 -30.06
C ASN A 2 -2.50 -1.10 -29.44
N LEU A 3 -2.12 -2.08 -28.62
CA LEU A 3 -0.77 -2.20 -28.09
C LEU A 3 0.19 -2.39 -29.27
N ASN A 4 1.22 -1.56 -29.36
CA ASN A 4 2.27 -1.74 -30.36
C ASN A 4 3.32 -2.75 -29.86
N GLY A 5 4.27 -3.10 -30.72
CA GLY A 5 5.32 -4.06 -30.37
C GLY A 5 6.21 -3.62 -29.19
N LEU A 6 6.40 -2.30 -29.00
CA LEU A 6 7.17 -1.77 -27.86
C LEU A 6 6.40 -1.93 -26.55
N ASP A 7 5.09 -1.67 -26.55
CA ASP A 7 4.25 -1.84 -25.37
C ASP A 7 4.29 -3.30 -24.89
N ILE A 8 4.15 -4.24 -25.84
CA ILE A 8 4.24 -5.68 -25.57
C ILE A 8 5.63 -6.06 -25.06
N ALA A 9 6.69 -5.54 -25.69
CA ALA A 9 8.06 -5.81 -25.26
C ALA A 9 8.31 -5.35 -23.82
N VAL A 10 7.83 -4.16 -23.43
CA VAL A 10 7.94 -3.66 -22.05
C VAL A 10 7.21 -4.58 -21.07
N ILE A 11 5.99 -5.01 -21.40
CA ILE A 11 5.22 -5.94 -20.56
C ILE A 11 5.96 -7.28 -20.39
N VAL A 12 6.47 -7.85 -21.50
CA VAL A 12 7.19 -9.13 -21.47
C VAL A 12 8.47 -9.02 -20.65
N VAL A 13 9.26 -7.97 -20.84
CA VAL A 13 10.50 -7.74 -20.05
C VAL A 13 10.17 -7.55 -18.57
N PHE A 14 9.13 -6.79 -18.24
CA PHE A 14 8.69 -6.59 -16.86
C PHE A 14 8.35 -7.92 -16.16
N PHE A 15 7.53 -8.76 -16.79
CA PHE A 15 7.21 -10.08 -16.24
C PHE A 15 8.42 -11.03 -16.21
N ALA A 16 9.30 -10.98 -17.21
CA ALA A 16 10.52 -11.78 -17.22
C ALA A 16 11.44 -11.44 -16.04
N VAL A 17 11.58 -10.16 -15.68
CA VAL A 17 12.35 -9.73 -14.50
C VAL A 17 11.69 -10.24 -13.21
N ILE A 18 10.38 -10.09 -13.07
CA ILE A 18 9.63 -10.56 -11.88
C ILE A 18 9.79 -12.07 -11.71
N PHE A 19 9.56 -12.85 -12.77
CA PHE A 19 9.72 -14.30 -12.72
C PHE A 19 11.18 -14.70 -12.47
N GLY A 20 12.14 -14.00 -13.07
CA GLY A 20 13.56 -14.22 -12.81
C GLY A 20 13.91 -14.08 -11.33
N ILE A 21 13.43 -13.00 -10.68
CA ILE A 21 13.59 -12.78 -9.24
C ILE A 21 12.89 -13.90 -8.45
N ALA A 22 11.62 -14.20 -8.77
CA ALA A 22 10.85 -15.20 -8.04
C ALA A 22 11.48 -16.60 -8.11
N ILE A 23 11.91 -17.02 -9.30
CA ILE A 23 12.59 -18.30 -9.52
C ILE A 23 13.91 -18.34 -8.76
N TYR A 24 14.71 -17.28 -8.83
CA TYR A 24 16.01 -17.21 -8.15
C TYR A 24 15.88 -17.40 -6.63
N TYR A 25 14.87 -16.81 -6.01
CA TYR A 25 14.65 -16.92 -4.57
C TYR A 25 13.81 -18.14 -4.14
N SER A 26 13.19 -18.86 -5.08
CA SER A 26 12.32 -20.00 -4.76
C SER A 26 13.05 -21.13 -4.02
N ARG A 27 14.29 -21.43 -4.43
CA ARG A 27 15.12 -22.45 -3.77
C ARG A 27 15.39 -22.10 -2.31
N LYS A 28 15.70 -20.84 -2.03
CA LYS A 28 15.97 -20.37 -0.66
C LYS A 28 14.69 -20.36 0.19
N ALA A 29 13.57 -19.94 -0.39
CA ALA A 29 12.28 -19.94 0.30
C ALA A 29 11.84 -21.36 0.72
N GLY A 30 12.21 -22.39 -0.06
CA GLY A 30 11.89 -23.78 0.23
C GLY A 30 12.72 -24.45 1.33
N GLU A 31 13.74 -23.79 1.89
CA GLU A 31 14.65 -24.40 2.87
C GLU A 31 13.97 -24.70 4.21
N ASN A 32 13.16 -23.77 4.73
CA ASN A 32 12.39 -23.93 5.96
C ASN A 32 11.33 -22.81 6.10
N THR A 33 10.45 -22.95 7.10
CA THR A 33 9.39 -21.96 7.37
C THR A 33 9.91 -20.57 7.75
N GLY A 34 11.08 -20.47 8.39
CA GLY A 34 11.72 -19.20 8.72
C GLY A 34 12.24 -18.46 7.49
N GLU A 35 12.80 -19.17 6.51
CA GLU A 35 13.17 -18.58 5.22
C GLU A 35 11.93 -18.15 4.44
N PHE A 36 10.90 -18.99 4.41
CA PHE A 36 9.66 -18.70 3.70
C PHE A 36 8.92 -17.47 4.25
N PHE A 37 8.64 -17.43 5.56
CA PHE A 37 7.79 -16.39 6.16
C PHE A 37 8.56 -15.20 6.73
N LEU A 38 9.85 -15.34 7.04
CA LEU A 38 10.67 -14.31 7.70
C LEU A 38 11.97 -13.98 6.97
N SER A 39 12.24 -14.54 5.79
CA SER A 39 13.49 -14.33 5.03
C SER A 39 14.77 -14.65 5.82
N GLY A 40 14.69 -15.61 6.76
CA GLY A 40 15.80 -15.94 7.65
C GLY A 40 16.15 -14.81 8.62
N ARG A 41 15.23 -13.86 8.84
CA ARG A 41 15.42 -12.64 9.65
C ARG A 41 16.66 -11.84 9.25
N ASN A 42 16.91 -11.73 7.95
CA ASN A 42 18.05 -11.00 7.41
C ASN A 42 17.61 -9.94 6.38
N LEU A 43 16.39 -9.41 6.52
CA LEU A 43 15.86 -8.38 5.63
C LEU A 43 16.51 -7.04 5.97
N PRO A 44 17.20 -6.38 5.03
CA PRO A 44 17.76 -5.06 5.29
C PRO A 44 16.65 -3.99 5.28
N TRP A 45 16.78 -3.00 6.16
CA TRP A 45 15.87 -1.84 6.31
C TRP A 45 15.31 -1.28 5.00
N TYR A 46 16.16 -1.02 4.01
CA TYR A 46 15.71 -0.40 2.75
C TYR A 46 14.75 -1.31 1.99
N LEU A 47 14.95 -2.64 2.06
CA LEU A 47 14.08 -3.62 1.41
C LEU A 47 12.80 -3.85 2.21
N ALA A 48 12.91 -3.86 3.54
CA ALA A 48 11.77 -3.96 4.43
C ALA A 48 10.83 -2.75 4.25
N GLY A 49 11.38 -1.54 4.27
CA GLY A 49 10.65 -0.28 4.09
C GLY A 49 10.03 -0.15 2.71
N THR A 50 10.80 -0.39 1.64
CA THR A 50 10.24 -0.34 0.28
C THR A 50 9.15 -1.36 0.08
N ALA A 51 9.29 -2.58 0.60
CA ALA A 51 8.24 -3.60 0.51
C ALA A 51 6.97 -3.20 1.31
N MET A 52 7.10 -2.55 2.46
CA MET A 52 5.94 -2.05 3.23
C MET A 52 5.17 -0.98 2.45
N VAL A 53 5.86 -0.04 1.81
CA VAL A 53 5.23 1.00 0.98
C VAL A 53 4.71 0.42 -0.34
N ALA A 54 5.43 -0.52 -0.96
CA ALA A 54 4.99 -1.20 -2.17
C ALA A 54 3.69 -1.98 -1.93
N THR A 55 3.53 -2.59 -0.76
CA THR A 55 2.31 -3.33 -0.39
C THR A 55 1.07 -2.43 -0.36
N THR A 56 1.22 -1.15 0.00
CA THR A 56 0.09 -0.19 -0.02
C THR A 56 -0.14 0.43 -1.39
N PHE A 57 0.86 0.43 -2.28
CA PHE A 57 0.76 1.01 -3.61
C PHE A 57 0.09 0.04 -4.60
N ALA A 58 -1.15 -0.33 -4.32
CA ALA A 58 -1.97 -1.19 -5.17
C ALA A 58 -2.74 -0.39 -6.24
N ALA A 59 -3.41 -1.10 -7.16
CA ALA A 59 -4.07 -0.51 -8.33
C ALA A 59 -5.19 0.50 -7.99
N ASP A 60 -5.83 0.35 -6.84
CA ASP A 60 -6.87 1.23 -6.30
C ASP A 60 -6.31 2.56 -5.77
N THR A 61 -5.08 2.55 -5.24
CA THR A 61 -4.52 3.69 -4.50
C THR A 61 -4.30 4.92 -5.38
N PRO A 62 -3.66 4.84 -6.57
CA PRO A 62 -3.58 5.97 -7.49
C PRO A 62 -4.95 6.50 -7.91
N LEU A 63 -5.95 5.62 -8.10
CA LEU A 63 -7.31 6.04 -8.46
C LEU A 63 -7.97 6.82 -7.31
N ALA A 64 -7.87 6.32 -6.09
CA ALA A 64 -8.40 6.99 -4.91
C ALA A 64 -7.72 8.35 -4.66
N VAL A 65 -6.39 8.40 -4.72
CA VAL A 65 -5.64 9.64 -4.48
C VAL A 65 -5.90 10.68 -5.57
N THR A 66 -5.95 10.27 -6.85
CA THR A 66 -6.27 11.18 -7.95
C THR A 66 -7.69 11.72 -7.85
N GLU A 67 -8.67 10.89 -7.45
CA GLU A 67 -10.04 11.33 -7.19
C GLU A 67 -10.11 12.33 -6.02
N LEU A 68 -9.42 12.03 -4.91
CA LEU A 68 -9.35 12.93 -3.75
C LEU A 68 -8.77 14.29 -4.12
N VAL A 69 -7.68 14.32 -4.88
CA VAL A 69 -7.03 15.57 -5.31
C VAL A 69 -7.90 16.31 -6.34
N ALA A 70 -8.54 15.59 -7.27
CA ALA A 70 -9.41 16.20 -8.27
C ALA A 70 -10.64 16.87 -7.63
N ARG A 71 -11.23 16.26 -6.59
CA ARG A 71 -12.42 16.77 -5.90
C ARG A 71 -12.09 17.84 -4.85
N ASN A 72 -11.05 17.60 -4.05
CA ASN A 72 -10.77 18.38 -2.82
C ASN A 72 -9.47 19.20 -2.87
N GLY A 73 -8.76 19.19 -3.99
CA GLY A 73 -7.42 19.79 -4.10
C GLY A 73 -6.35 19.02 -3.31
N ILE A 74 -5.15 19.58 -3.21
CA ILE A 74 -4.01 18.96 -2.51
C ILE A 74 -4.36 18.67 -1.04
N ALA A 75 -5.11 19.57 -0.39
CA ALA A 75 -5.59 19.41 0.97
C ALA A 75 -6.43 18.14 1.18
N GLY A 76 -7.05 17.58 0.12
CA GLY A 76 -7.77 16.30 0.17
C GLY A 76 -6.95 15.14 0.75
N ASN A 77 -5.62 15.18 0.63
CA ASN A 77 -4.75 14.15 1.18
C ASN A 77 -4.77 14.05 2.71
N TRP A 78 -5.19 15.10 3.43
CA TRP A 78 -5.31 15.06 4.89
C TRP A 78 -6.32 14.01 5.39
N LEU A 79 -7.27 13.60 4.53
CA LEU A 79 -8.22 12.53 4.83
C LEU A 79 -7.54 11.17 5.05
N TRP A 80 -6.36 10.94 4.48
CA TRP A 80 -5.60 9.70 4.66
C TRP A 80 -4.24 9.91 5.31
N TRP A 81 -3.61 11.09 5.17
CA TRP A 81 -2.31 11.39 5.81
C TRP A 81 -2.35 11.39 7.34
N ASN A 82 -3.53 11.57 7.97
CA ASN A 82 -3.65 11.41 9.42
C ASN A 82 -3.17 10.02 9.88
N MET A 83 -3.30 9.00 9.03
CA MET A 83 -2.87 7.63 9.30
C MET A 83 -1.34 7.50 9.43
N ALA A 84 -0.57 8.46 8.90
CA ALA A 84 0.88 8.52 9.10
C ALA A 84 1.25 8.65 10.58
N ILE A 85 0.38 9.20 11.43
CA ILE A 85 0.59 9.28 12.88
C ILE A 85 0.67 7.87 13.49
N GLY A 86 -0.22 6.96 13.09
CA GLY A 86 -0.17 5.55 13.51
C GLY A 86 1.11 4.85 13.06
N GLY A 87 1.54 5.12 11.81
CA GLY A 87 2.82 4.64 11.29
C GLY A 87 4.02 5.14 12.10
N MET A 88 4.04 6.44 12.47
CA MET A 88 5.10 7.00 13.33
C MET A 88 5.17 6.30 14.68
N LEU A 89 4.02 6.05 15.33
CA LEU A 89 4.01 5.31 16.60
C LEU A 89 4.58 3.90 16.44
N THR A 90 4.20 3.21 15.36
CA THR A 90 4.73 1.89 15.02
C THR A 90 6.25 1.92 14.93
N VAL A 91 6.81 2.89 14.20
CA VAL A 91 8.28 3.02 14.03
C VAL A 91 8.97 3.30 15.36
N PHE A 92 8.55 4.33 16.09
CA PHE A 92 9.28 4.80 17.27
C PHE A 92 9.14 3.91 18.50
N PHE A 93 7.98 3.26 18.69
CA PHE A 93 7.70 2.46 19.88
C PHE A 93 7.75 0.97 19.63
N TYR A 94 7.24 0.50 18.48
CA TYR A 94 6.97 -0.93 18.27
C TYR A 94 7.98 -1.64 17.38
N ALA A 95 8.66 -0.95 16.45
CA ALA A 95 9.52 -1.61 15.47
C ALA A 95 10.61 -2.50 16.11
N ARG A 96 11.33 -1.95 17.09
CA ARG A 96 12.34 -2.72 17.83
C ARG A 96 11.72 -3.87 18.62
N LEU A 97 10.53 -3.66 19.19
CA LEU A 97 9.82 -4.68 19.98
C LEU A 97 9.35 -5.84 19.10
N TRP A 98 8.79 -5.56 17.92
CA TRP A 98 8.43 -6.56 16.93
C TRP A 98 9.64 -7.42 16.56
N ARG A 99 10.77 -6.78 16.24
CA ARG A 99 11.99 -7.52 15.91
C ARG A 99 12.52 -8.35 17.09
N ARG A 100 12.49 -7.81 18.30
CA ARG A 100 12.95 -8.49 19.53
C ARG A 100 12.08 -9.68 19.92
N SER A 101 10.79 -9.63 19.61
CA SER A 101 9.82 -10.63 20.04
C SER A 101 10.15 -12.06 19.60
N GLY A 102 10.86 -12.23 18.48
CA GLY A 102 11.20 -13.54 17.95
C GLY A 102 9.99 -14.35 17.48
N MET A 103 8.82 -13.72 17.33
CA MET A 103 7.61 -14.35 16.82
C MET A 103 7.67 -14.53 15.29
N MET A 104 6.78 -15.37 14.78
CA MET A 104 6.58 -15.54 13.34
C MET A 104 5.39 -14.75 12.82
N THR A 105 4.31 -14.66 13.61
CA THR A 105 3.09 -13.93 13.25
C THR A 105 2.74 -12.89 14.29
N ASP A 106 2.08 -11.81 13.87
CA ASP A 106 1.62 -10.76 14.78
C ASP A 106 0.56 -11.27 15.77
N VAL A 107 -0.29 -12.20 15.35
CA VAL A 107 -1.30 -12.83 16.21
C VAL A 107 -0.71 -13.74 17.29
N GLU A 108 0.53 -14.21 17.13
CA GLU A 108 1.25 -14.95 18.18
C GLU A 108 1.45 -14.10 19.45
N PHE A 109 1.45 -12.77 19.30
CA PHE A 109 1.53 -11.84 20.43
C PHE A 109 0.43 -12.07 21.46
N VAL A 110 -0.75 -12.54 21.02
CA VAL A 110 -1.90 -12.79 21.91
C VAL A 110 -1.55 -13.85 22.95
N GLU A 111 -0.89 -14.94 22.56
CA GLU A 111 -0.49 -16.01 23.48
C GLU A 111 0.78 -15.67 24.26
N MET A 112 1.62 -14.76 23.74
CA MET A 112 2.74 -14.22 24.52
C MET A 112 2.23 -13.31 25.64
N ARG A 113 1.19 -12.51 25.38
CA ARG A 113 0.67 -11.51 26.31
C ARG A 113 -0.37 -12.07 27.29
N TYR A 114 -1.17 -13.04 26.85
CA TYR A 114 -2.25 -13.65 27.61
C TYR A 114 -2.08 -15.17 27.67
N SER A 115 -2.54 -15.79 28.75
CA SER A 115 -2.36 -17.22 28.98
C SER A 115 -3.67 -18.02 28.88
N GLY A 116 -3.56 -19.30 28.54
CA GLY A 116 -4.64 -20.27 28.63
C GLY A 116 -5.49 -20.40 27.35
N LYS A 117 -6.54 -21.22 27.44
CA LYS A 117 -7.38 -21.62 26.29
C LYS A 117 -8.05 -20.43 25.59
N ALA A 118 -8.42 -19.39 26.33
CA ALA A 118 -9.03 -18.19 25.77
C ALA A 118 -8.07 -17.40 24.87
N ALA A 119 -6.78 -17.31 25.25
CA ALA A 119 -5.75 -16.66 24.43
C ALA A 119 -5.52 -17.44 23.12
N ALA A 120 -5.46 -18.76 23.20
CA ALA A 120 -5.31 -19.61 22.02
C ALA A 120 -6.51 -19.55 21.07
N PHE A 121 -7.73 -19.54 21.62
CA PHE A 121 -8.93 -19.29 20.83
C PHE A 121 -8.88 -17.94 20.13
N LEU A 122 -8.50 -16.87 20.84
CA LEU A 122 -8.40 -15.53 20.27
C LEU A 122 -7.33 -15.46 19.16
N ARG A 123 -6.17 -16.09 19.35
CA ARG A 123 -5.13 -16.21 18.31
C ARG A 123 -5.68 -16.89 17.06
N GLY A 124 -6.32 -18.05 17.22
CA GLY A 124 -6.91 -18.80 16.11
C GLY A 124 -8.02 -18.03 15.39
N PHE A 125 -8.92 -17.39 16.15
CA PHE A 125 -9.97 -16.55 15.60
C PHE A 125 -9.40 -15.37 14.81
N ARG A 126 -8.43 -14.62 15.36
CA ARG A 126 -7.80 -13.50 14.65
C ARG A 126 -7.05 -13.96 13.40
N ALA A 127 -6.39 -15.12 13.44
CA ALA A 127 -5.71 -15.67 12.28
C ALA A 127 -6.68 -15.95 11.12
N LEU A 128 -7.85 -16.53 11.40
CA LEU A 128 -8.87 -16.77 10.37
C LEU A 128 -9.56 -15.47 9.93
N TYR A 129 -9.98 -14.64 10.87
CA TYR A 129 -10.70 -13.41 10.59
C TYR A 129 -9.86 -12.42 9.77
N LEU A 130 -8.66 -12.10 10.26
CA LEU A 130 -7.76 -11.14 9.60
C LEU A 130 -7.03 -11.77 8.42
N GLY A 131 -6.55 -13.01 8.58
CA GLY A 131 -5.73 -13.69 7.58
C GLY A 131 -6.51 -14.17 6.36
N LEU A 132 -7.76 -14.59 6.52
CA LEU A 132 -8.58 -15.11 5.42
C LEU A 132 -9.70 -14.13 5.01
N PHE A 133 -10.66 -13.87 5.91
CA PHE A 133 -11.86 -13.13 5.54
C PHE A 133 -11.58 -11.68 5.15
N MET A 134 -10.81 -10.95 5.98
CA MET A 134 -10.45 -9.57 5.67
C MET A 134 -9.57 -9.46 4.43
N ASN A 135 -8.62 -10.37 4.23
CA ASN A 135 -7.81 -10.40 3.01
C ASN A 135 -8.65 -10.68 1.75
N ILE A 136 -9.67 -11.55 1.81
CA ILE A 136 -10.56 -11.78 0.65
C ILE A 136 -11.30 -10.47 0.28
N ILE A 137 -11.80 -9.73 1.28
CA ILE A 137 -12.49 -8.45 1.05
C ILE A 137 -11.51 -7.43 0.43
N VAL A 138 -10.31 -7.32 1.01
CA VAL A 138 -9.23 -6.43 0.54
C VAL A 138 -8.62 -6.88 -0.79
N LEU A 139 -8.79 -8.13 -1.21
CA LEU A 139 -8.44 -8.53 -2.56
C LEU A 139 -9.58 -8.18 -3.52
N GLY A 140 -10.84 -8.38 -3.12
CA GLY A 140 -12.01 -8.10 -3.95
C GLY A 140 -12.06 -6.64 -4.43
N TRP A 141 -11.87 -5.67 -3.54
CA TRP A 141 -11.91 -4.25 -3.91
C TRP A 141 -10.75 -3.81 -4.84
N VAL A 142 -9.56 -4.41 -4.74
CA VAL A 142 -8.35 -4.10 -5.52
C VAL A 142 -8.46 -4.74 -6.89
N HIS A 143 -8.97 -5.97 -6.95
CA HIS A 143 -9.28 -6.64 -8.21
C HIS A 143 -10.37 -5.88 -8.99
N LEU A 144 -11.39 -5.33 -8.30
CA LEU A 144 -12.39 -4.47 -8.94
C LEU A 144 -11.77 -3.18 -9.51
N ALA A 145 -10.82 -2.55 -8.79
CA ALA A 145 -10.07 -1.42 -9.32
C ALA A 145 -9.25 -1.81 -10.56
N MET A 146 -8.58 -2.96 -10.52
CA MET A 146 -7.83 -3.49 -11.67
C MET A 146 -8.74 -3.77 -12.88
N GLU A 147 -9.93 -4.31 -12.65
CA GLU A 147 -10.92 -4.55 -13.71
C GLU A 147 -11.30 -3.24 -14.40
N LYS A 148 -11.56 -2.18 -13.64
CA LYS A 148 -11.85 -0.84 -14.18
C LYS A 148 -10.68 -0.30 -15.02
N ILE A 149 -9.44 -0.53 -14.59
CA ILE A 149 -8.25 -0.14 -15.36
C ILE A 149 -8.20 -0.91 -16.68
N PHE A 150 -8.43 -2.23 -16.69
CA PHE A 150 -8.41 -3.02 -17.92
C PHE A 150 -9.55 -2.66 -18.87
N LEU A 151 -10.74 -2.33 -18.38
CA LEU A 151 -11.85 -1.88 -19.23
C LEU A 151 -11.50 -0.61 -20.03
N VAL A 152 -10.70 0.30 -19.45
CA VAL A 152 -10.28 1.54 -20.10
C VAL A 152 -9.04 1.32 -20.97
N THR A 153 -8.06 0.55 -20.51
CA THR A 153 -6.76 0.38 -21.18
C THR A 153 -6.79 -0.65 -22.31
N LEU A 154 -7.59 -1.72 -22.17
CA LEU A 154 -7.73 -2.83 -23.12
C LEU A 154 -9.21 -3.04 -23.51
N PRO A 155 -9.84 -2.04 -24.15
CA PRO A 155 -11.25 -2.11 -24.48
C PRO A 155 -11.54 -3.27 -25.44
N GLY A 156 -12.63 -4.01 -25.17
CA GLY A 156 -13.05 -5.18 -25.95
C GLY A 156 -12.49 -6.52 -25.45
N MET A 157 -11.59 -6.51 -24.47
CA MET A 157 -11.17 -7.73 -23.76
C MET A 157 -12.03 -7.99 -22.52
N ASN A 158 -12.16 -9.25 -22.12
CA ASN A 158 -12.83 -9.60 -20.87
C ASN A 158 -11.94 -9.24 -19.67
N ALA A 159 -12.25 -8.12 -19.01
CA ALA A 159 -11.46 -7.59 -17.90
C ALA A 159 -11.41 -8.55 -16.70
N PHE A 160 -12.52 -9.19 -16.34
CA PHE A 160 -12.56 -10.20 -15.28
C PHE A 160 -11.60 -11.36 -15.56
N LEU A 161 -11.56 -11.85 -16.81
CA LEU A 161 -10.63 -12.91 -17.21
C LEU A 161 -9.17 -12.45 -17.10
N LEU A 162 -8.84 -11.23 -17.52
CA LEU A 162 -7.49 -10.67 -17.40
C LEU A 162 -7.04 -10.56 -15.95
N VAL A 163 -7.92 -10.04 -15.08
CA VAL A 163 -7.66 -9.97 -13.64
C VAL A 163 -7.44 -11.37 -13.06
N THR A 164 -8.27 -12.34 -13.43
CA THR A 164 -8.13 -13.73 -12.96
C THR A 164 -6.79 -14.33 -13.39
N ILE A 165 -6.40 -14.15 -14.65
CA ILE A 165 -5.10 -14.64 -15.15
C ILE A 165 -3.94 -13.98 -14.39
N ALA A 166 -3.97 -12.66 -14.21
CA ALA A 166 -2.94 -11.93 -13.48
C ALA A 166 -2.85 -12.40 -12.02
N ALA A 167 -3.98 -12.56 -11.34
CA ALA A 167 -4.06 -13.04 -9.96
C ALA A 167 -3.48 -14.46 -9.84
N MET A 168 -3.79 -15.36 -10.77
CA MET A 168 -3.24 -16.73 -10.78
C MET A 168 -1.73 -16.73 -10.99
N ILE A 169 -1.23 -15.92 -11.92
CA ILE A 169 0.22 -15.76 -12.15
C ILE A 169 0.91 -15.28 -10.88
N ILE A 170 0.35 -14.24 -10.23
CA ILE A 170 0.87 -13.68 -8.98
C ILE A 170 0.86 -14.71 -7.85
N ALA A 171 -0.25 -15.42 -7.68
CA ALA A 171 -0.38 -16.46 -6.68
C ALA A 171 0.71 -17.53 -6.82
N VAL A 172 1.01 -17.96 -8.06
CA VAL A 172 2.06 -18.96 -8.32
C VAL A 172 3.44 -18.44 -7.96
N TYR A 173 3.87 -17.29 -8.49
CA TYR A 173 5.26 -16.83 -8.27
C TYR A 173 5.48 -16.34 -6.84
N ALA A 174 4.47 -15.70 -6.22
CA ALA A 174 4.57 -15.22 -4.84
C ALA A 174 4.64 -16.40 -3.85
N SER A 175 3.81 -17.43 -4.07
CA SER A 175 3.85 -18.65 -3.26
C SER A 175 5.16 -19.43 -3.44
N ALA A 176 5.78 -19.36 -4.62
CA ALA A 176 7.04 -20.06 -4.87
C ALA A 176 8.26 -19.35 -4.24
N SER A 177 8.25 -18.02 -4.14
CA SER A 177 9.45 -17.23 -3.85
C SER A 177 9.62 -16.76 -2.39
N GLY A 178 8.60 -16.98 -1.54
CA GLY A 178 8.61 -16.62 -0.12
C GLY A 178 8.74 -15.11 0.12
N LEU A 179 8.86 -14.70 1.39
CA LEU A 179 8.91 -13.28 1.77
C LEU A 179 10.08 -12.54 1.12
N LEU A 180 11.26 -13.17 1.04
CA LEU A 180 12.45 -12.51 0.47
C LEU A 180 12.28 -12.25 -1.03
N GLY A 181 11.77 -13.22 -1.78
CA GLY A 181 11.49 -13.08 -3.20
C GLY A 181 10.43 -12.03 -3.45
N THR A 182 9.30 -12.12 -2.75
CA THR A 182 8.20 -11.16 -2.85
C THR A 182 8.64 -9.74 -2.48
N ALA A 183 9.39 -9.53 -1.40
CA ALA A 183 9.89 -8.20 -1.03
C ALA A 183 10.80 -7.58 -2.13
N ARG A 184 11.57 -8.42 -2.84
CA ARG A 184 12.43 -7.99 -3.95
C ARG A 184 11.61 -7.66 -5.20
N THR A 185 10.62 -8.50 -5.55
CA THR A 185 9.71 -8.21 -6.67
C THR A 185 8.91 -6.95 -6.40
N ASP A 186 8.37 -6.79 -5.19
CA ASP A 186 7.60 -5.61 -4.78
C ASP A 186 8.43 -4.34 -4.87
N SER A 187 9.69 -4.39 -4.43
CA SER A 187 10.59 -3.24 -4.52
C SER A 187 10.91 -2.85 -5.97
N PHE A 188 11.10 -3.83 -6.85
CA PHE A 188 11.26 -3.57 -8.28
C PHE A 188 9.99 -2.97 -8.89
N GLN A 189 8.83 -3.57 -8.62
CA GLN A 189 7.53 -3.11 -9.11
C GLN A 189 7.22 -1.70 -8.62
N PHE A 190 7.52 -1.39 -7.37
CA PHE A 190 7.32 -0.07 -6.79
C PHE A 190 8.20 0.99 -7.45
N VAL A 191 9.49 0.71 -7.65
CA VAL A 191 10.39 1.63 -8.37
C VAL A 191 9.90 1.83 -9.82
N PHE A 192 9.52 0.76 -10.51
CA PHE A 192 8.98 0.82 -11.86
C PHE A 192 7.70 1.68 -11.92
N ALA A 193 6.77 1.46 -11.00
CA ALA A 193 5.52 2.22 -10.92
C ALA A 193 5.76 3.69 -10.58
N MET A 194 6.66 3.98 -9.63
CA MET A 194 7.01 5.36 -9.25
C MET A 194 7.63 6.12 -10.42
N VAL A 195 8.55 5.50 -11.16
CA VAL A 195 9.11 6.08 -12.39
C VAL A 195 7.99 6.35 -13.40
N GLY A 196 7.07 5.39 -13.60
CA GLY A 196 5.91 5.56 -14.47
C GLY A 196 5.03 6.75 -14.07
N CYS A 197 4.73 6.91 -12.77
CA CYS A 197 3.96 8.04 -12.25
C CYS A 197 4.66 9.38 -12.47
N ILE A 198 5.97 9.46 -12.22
CA ILE A 198 6.75 10.69 -12.44
C ILE A 198 6.79 11.05 -13.93
N VAL A 199 7.06 10.07 -14.80
CA VAL A 199 7.06 10.27 -16.25
C VAL A 199 5.70 10.77 -16.73
N LEU A 200 4.61 10.12 -16.30
CA LEU A 200 3.26 10.54 -16.65
C LEU A 200 2.96 11.97 -16.19
N ALA A 201 3.31 12.31 -14.95
CA ALA A 201 3.11 13.67 -14.41
C ALA A 201 3.86 14.72 -15.25
N VAL A 202 5.12 14.45 -15.60
CA VAL A 202 5.92 15.35 -16.45
C VAL A 202 5.32 15.49 -17.85
N LEU A 203 4.87 14.40 -18.47
CA LEU A 203 4.24 14.44 -19.79
C LEU A 203 2.95 15.25 -19.77
N VAL A 204 2.08 15.04 -18.78
CA VAL A 204 0.81 15.75 -18.64
C VAL A 204 1.02 17.24 -18.45
N VAL A 205 1.95 17.66 -17.57
CA VAL A 205 2.25 19.08 -17.34
C VAL A 205 2.80 19.76 -18.60
N ARG A 206 3.51 19.02 -19.46
CA ARG A 206 4.07 19.53 -20.72
C ARG A 206 3.06 19.57 -21.86
N LEU A 207 1.85 19.04 -21.70
CA LEU A 207 0.83 19.15 -22.74
C LEU A 207 0.54 20.63 -23.04
N PRO A 208 0.41 21.02 -24.33
CA PRO A 208 0.08 22.39 -24.70
C PRO A 208 -1.21 22.91 -24.03
N LEU A 209 -2.17 22.00 -23.80
CA LEU A 209 -3.43 22.29 -23.11
C LEU A 209 -3.23 22.63 -21.63
N VAL A 210 -2.16 22.18 -20.98
CA VAL A 210 -1.85 22.53 -19.59
C VAL A 210 -1.00 23.80 -19.54
N GLY A 211 0.00 23.92 -20.42
CA GLY A 211 0.85 25.10 -20.50
C GLY A 211 1.94 25.14 -19.42
N GLY A 212 2.43 23.98 -18.98
CA GLY A 212 3.44 23.88 -17.93
C GLY A 212 2.90 24.19 -16.53
N MET A 213 3.82 24.37 -15.57
CA MET A 213 3.44 24.66 -14.19
C MET A 213 2.79 26.05 -14.02
N SER A 214 3.13 27.02 -14.87
CA SER A 214 2.47 28.34 -14.85
C SER A 214 1.03 28.22 -15.33
N GLY A 215 0.83 27.63 -16.51
CA GLY A 215 -0.52 27.42 -17.06
C GLY A 215 -1.40 26.56 -16.16
N LEU A 216 -0.84 25.56 -15.48
CA LEU A 216 -1.56 24.78 -14.48
C LEU A 216 -2.06 25.66 -13.31
N LYS A 217 -1.20 26.51 -12.75
CA LYS A 217 -1.56 27.40 -11.63
C LYS A 217 -2.55 28.49 -12.04
N GLU A 218 -2.46 28.99 -13.27
CA GLU A 218 -3.37 30.01 -13.80
C GLU A 218 -4.77 29.44 -14.06
N LYS A 219 -4.85 28.18 -14.51
CA LYS A 219 -6.12 27.51 -14.83
C LYS A 219 -6.82 26.92 -13.62
N LEU A 220 -6.09 26.65 -12.54
CA LEU A 220 -6.65 26.12 -11.30
C LEU A 220 -6.96 27.25 -10.32
N ALA A 221 -8.05 27.10 -9.57
CA ALA A 221 -8.33 28.04 -8.49
C ALA A 221 -7.26 27.93 -7.40
N PRO A 222 -6.80 29.04 -6.78
CA PRO A 222 -5.67 29.04 -5.84
C PRO A 222 -5.82 28.04 -4.69
N GLN A 223 -7.05 27.85 -4.24
CA GLN A 223 -7.41 26.90 -3.18
C GLN A 223 -7.07 25.43 -3.48
N VAL A 224 -7.01 25.03 -4.75
CA VAL A 224 -6.67 23.65 -5.16
C VAL A 224 -5.23 23.33 -4.77
N MET A 225 -4.36 24.34 -4.82
CA MET A 225 -2.94 24.24 -4.48
C MET A 225 -2.69 24.41 -2.97
N SER A 226 -3.70 24.71 -2.17
CA SER A 226 -3.57 24.81 -0.73
C SER A 226 -3.24 23.45 -0.14
N PHE A 227 -2.15 23.41 0.63
CA PHE A 227 -1.71 22.20 1.31
C PHE A 227 -2.59 21.84 2.53
N VAL A 228 -3.10 22.85 3.23
CA VAL A 228 -3.85 22.68 4.49
C VAL A 228 -5.36 22.85 4.22
N PRO A 229 -6.25 22.04 4.82
CA PRO A 229 -7.69 22.23 4.72
C PRO A 229 -8.13 23.57 5.30
N LYS A 230 -9.24 24.12 4.80
CA LYS A 230 -9.90 25.25 5.45
C LYS A 230 -10.65 24.74 6.68
N ILE A 231 -10.40 25.35 7.83
CA ILE A 231 -10.99 24.95 9.12
C ILE A 231 -11.92 26.08 9.59
N GLY A 232 -13.20 25.79 9.85
CA GLY A 232 -14.14 26.79 10.36
C GLY A 232 -15.61 26.41 10.22
N ASN A 233 -16.51 27.40 10.30
CA ASN A 233 -17.94 27.23 10.04
C ASN A 233 -18.20 27.08 8.53
N SER A 234 -17.78 25.94 7.99
CA SER A 234 -18.25 25.50 6.67
C SER A 234 -19.56 24.76 6.84
N GLY A 235 -20.62 25.23 6.18
CA GLY A 235 -21.87 24.50 6.11
C GLY A 235 -21.62 23.12 5.55
N VAL A 236 -22.33 22.12 6.06
CA VAL A 236 -22.29 20.71 5.58
C VAL A 236 -22.59 20.61 4.06
N LEU A 237 -23.14 21.67 3.47
CA LEU A 237 -23.52 21.83 2.07
C LEU A 237 -22.45 22.48 1.17
N ASP A 238 -21.38 23.09 1.71
CA ASP A 238 -20.26 23.62 0.89
C ASP A 238 -19.27 22.51 0.48
N GLY A 239 -19.78 21.28 0.36
CA GLY A 239 -19.00 20.06 0.25
C GLY A 239 -18.21 19.95 -1.05
N VAL A 240 -16.97 19.44 -0.92
CA VAL A 240 -16.34 18.35 -1.71
C VAL A 240 -16.24 18.52 -3.23
N THR A 241 -16.76 19.59 -3.81
CA THR A 241 -16.94 19.74 -5.27
C THR A 241 -16.25 20.97 -5.86
N GLY A 242 -15.53 21.76 -5.06
CA GLY A 242 -14.88 23.00 -5.47
C GLY A 242 -13.35 23.02 -5.42
N GLY A 243 -12.69 21.87 -5.26
CA GLY A 243 -11.23 21.82 -5.08
C GLY A 243 -10.75 22.34 -3.73
N VAL A 244 -11.62 22.31 -2.71
CA VAL A 244 -11.32 22.70 -1.32
C VAL A 244 -11.77 21.61 -0.39
N LEU A 245 -10.86 21.09 0.42
CA LEU A 245 -11.23 20.38 1.64
C LEU A 245 -11.57 21.40 2.73
N SER A 246 -12.86 21.52 3.06
CA SER A 246 -13.33 22.30 4.21
C SER A 246 -13.80 21.38 5.32
N LEU A 247 -13.27 21.57 6.51
CA LEU A 247 -13.59 20.79 7.69
C LEU A 247 -14.11 21.71 8.79
N SER A 248 -15.14 21.27 9.50
CA SER A 248 -15.47 21.88 10.77
C SER A 248 -14.31 21.68 11.76
N VAL A 249 -14.19 22.58 12.74
CA VAL A 249 -13.17 22.43 13.81
C VAL A 249 -13.27 21.05 14.46
N GLY A 250 -14.49 20.59 14.74
CA GLY A 250 -14.75 19.26 15.30
C GLY A 250 -14.31 18.13 14.37
N ALA A 251 -14.60 18.22 13.07
CA ALA A 251 -14.19 17.21 12.10
C ALA A 251 -12.65 17.15 11.96
N PHE A 252 -11.97 18.30 11.94
CA PHE A 252 -10.51 18.34 11.90
C PHE A 252 -9.89 17.69 13.15
N ILE A 253 -10.39 18.04 14.34
CA ILE A 253 -9.92 17.44 15.60
C ILE A 253 -10.19 15.92 15.59
N ALA A 254 -11.33 15.47 15.09
CA ALA A 254 -11.62 14.03 14.99
C ALA A 254 -10.64 13.31 14.05
N HIS A 255 -10.30 13.89 12.89
CA HIS A 255 -9.36 13.28 11.94
C HIS A 255 -7.95 13.18 12.51
N ILE A 256 -7.45 14.24 13.15
CA ILE A 256 -6.07 14.29 13.66
C ILE A 256 -5.93 13.63 15.04
N GLY A 257 -6.99 13.64 15.84
CA GLY A 257 -6.96 13.23 17.25
C GLY A 257 -7.57 11.87 17.53
N LEU A 258 -8.48 11.36 16.69
CA LEU A 258 -9.22 10.12 16.96
C LEU A 258 -9.07 9.07 15.86
N GLN A 259 -9.31 9.46 14.61
CA GLN A 259 -9.50 8.54 13.49
C GLN A 259 -8.33 7.57 13.28
N TRP A 260 -7.10 8.05 13.33
CA TRP A 260 -5.91 7.24 13.02
C TRP A 260 -5.64 6.10 14.02
N TRP A 261 -6.18 6.15 15.24
CA TRP A 261 -6.05 5.07 16.23
C TRP A 261 -7.37 4.36 16.56
N SER A 262 -8.51 4.99 16.29
CA SER A 262 -9.83 4.36 16.49
C SER A 262 -10.27 3.48 15.32
N SER A 263 -9.69 3.67 14.13
CA SER A 263 -10.06 2.95 12.92
C SER A 263 -8.96 1.97 12.53
N TRP A 264 -9.34 0.71 12.33
CA TRP A 264 -8.41 -0.30 11.82
C TRP A 264 -8.30 -0.19 10.29
N TYR A 265 -7.06 -0.10 9.80
CA TYR A 265 -6.74 -0.19 8.38
C TYR A 265 -5.43 -0.96 8.19
N PRO A 266 -5.34 -1.89 7.23
CA PRO A 266 -4.13 -2.66 6.98
C PRO A 266 -2.92 -1.75 6.80
N GLY A 267 -1.89 -1.92 7.64
CA GLY A 267 -0.65 -1.15 7.55
C GLY A 267 -0.65 0.23 8.21
N ALA A 268 -1.78 0.67 8.78
CA ALA A 268 -1.89 1.93 9.51
C ALA A 268 -2.34 1.76 10.98
N ASP A 269 -2.32 0.53 11.48
CA ASP A 269 -2.55 0.25 12.90
C ASP A 269 -1.44 0.90 13.75
N PRO A 270 -1.75 1.67 14.81
CA PRO A 270 -0.77 2.30 15.69
C PRO A 270 0.26 1.36 16.31
N GLY A 271 -0.11 0.10 16.51
CA GLY A 271 0.77 -0.95 17.06
C GLY A 271 1.58 -1.69 15.99
N GLY A 272 1.34 -1.42 14.71
CA GLY A 272 2.08 -2.02 13.59
C GLY A 272 1.69 -3.45 13.25
N GLY A 273 0.40 -3.75 13.09
CA GLY A 273 -0.10 -5.10 12.81
C GLY A 273 0.11 -5.63 11.39
N GLY A 274 -0.16 -6.92 11.20
CA GLY A 274 -0.18 -7.60 9.91
C GLY A 274 1.16 -7.57 9.18
N TYR A 275 1.12 -7.11 7.92
CA TYR A 275 2.31 -7.13 7.07
C TYR A 275 3.43 -6.24 7.62
N VAL A 276 3.14 -5.11 8.27
CA VAL A 276 4.14 -4.20 8.86
C VAL A 276 4.93 -4.92 9.96
N ALA A 277 4.25 -5.54 10.94
CA ALA A 277 4.88 -6.41 11.93
C ALA A 277 5.72 -7.50 11.27
N GLN A 278 5.23 -8.16 10.22
CA GLN A 278 5.98 -9.20 9.52
C GLN A 278 7.32 -8.68 8.98
N ARG A 279 7.36 -7.50 8.35
CA ARG A 279 8.61 -6.94 7.81
C ARG A 279 9.58 -6.55 8.94
N MET A 280 9.05 -6.02 10.04
CA MET A 280 9.83 -5.71 11.25
C MET A 280 10.42 -6.97 11.91
N MET A 281 9.63 -8.02 12.06
CA MET A 281 10.07 -9.34 12.57
C MET A 281 11.12 -10.00 11.66
N SER A 282 11.07 -9.71 10.37
CA SER A 282 11.99 -10.23 9.34
C SER A 282 13.27 -9.42 9.19
N ALA A 283 13.35 -8.24 9.80
CA ALA A 283 14.51 -7.38 9.71
C ALA A 283 15.77 -8.07 10.26
N LYS A 284 16.96 -7.68 9.79
CA LYS A 284 18.24 -8.22 10.27
C LYS A 284 18.41 -8.10 11.78
N ASP A 285 18.15 -6.92 12.30
CA ASP A 285 18.27 -6.56 13.71
C ASP A 285 17.32 -5.39 14.04
N GLU A 286 17.29 -4.97 15.31
CA GLU A 286 16.42 -3.88 15.78
C GLU A 286 16.71 -2.54 15.08
N LYS A 287 17.95 -2.30 14.65
CA LYS A 287 18.31 -1.08 13.93
C LYS A 287 17.73 -1.10 12.52
N HIS A 288 17.86 -2.22 11.82
CA HIS A 288 17.24 -2.39 10.51
C HIS A 288 15.72 -2.36 10.58
N SER A 289 15.11 -2.84 11.66
CA SER A 289 13.66 -2.73 11.86
C SER A 289 13.20 -1.31 12.09
N LEU A 290 13.98 -0.49 12.80
CA LEU A 290 13.64 0.92 13.07
C LEU A 290 13.80 1.80 11.83
N PHE A 291 14.76 1.49 10.97
CA PHE A 291 15.03 2.26 9.75
C PHE A 291 14.18 1.86 8.55
N ALA A 292 13.48 0.72 8.64
CA ALA A 292 12.54 0.25 7.63
C ALA A 292 11.29 1.14 7.63
#